data_AF-A0A1F8JRL9-F1
#
_entry.id   AF-A0A1F8JRL9-F1
#
_cell.length_a   1.000
_cell.length_b   1.000
_cell.length_c   1.000
_cell.angle_alpha   90.00
_cell.angle_beta   90.00
_cell.angle_gamma   90.00
#
_symmetry.space_group_name_H-M   'P 1'
#
loop_
_entity.id
_entity.type
_entity.pdbx_description
1 polymer ?
#
loop_
_entity_poly.entity_id
_entity_poly.type
_entity_poly.pdbx_seq_one_letter_code
_entity_poly.pdbx_strand_id
1 'polypeptide(L)'
;MRTRAFSVKGKRKRGNVRYLKHFFVLFLTIFFANYLLPGVDAVSRTKLPFIGGDLLFAIGLALLNAVVYPIVKLIEPNHSLSRLAAASFVLNFVSYALVKFIPVGIQISTVEGYLFVSVVVSGGGFLTNYLEMKQQSPQNLDLEQAAVPIIKQESPNCEAKPTQTKADPSGCFGINPEP
;
A
#
# COMPACT_ATOMS: atom_id res chain seq x y z
N MET A 1 17.48 -36.35 17.08
CA MET A 1 17.30 -34.88 17.00
C MET A 1 17.18 -34.48 15.53
N ARG A 2 16.04 -33.95 15.09
CA ARG A 2 15.79 -33.49 13.70
C ARG A 2 15.74 -31.97 13.70
N THR A 3 16.76 -31.32 13.18
CA THR A 3 16.82 -29.88 12.96
C THR A 3 15.91 -29.52 11.79
N ARG A 4 14.81 -28.79 12.06
CA ARG A 4 13.96 -28.21 11.01
C ARG A 4 14.63 -26.94 10.49
N ALA A 5 15.06 -26.98 9.23
CA ALA A 5 15.54 -25.80 8.51
C ALA A 5 14.36 -24.83 8.31
N PHE A 6 14.40 -23.69 8.99
CA PHE A 6 13.51 -22.57 8.72
C PHE A 6 13.92 -21.93 7.38
N SER A 7 13.17 -22.26 6.32
CA SER A 7 13.25 -21.53 5.06
C SER A 7 12.62 -20.15 5.23
N VAL A 8 13.47 -19.13 5.40
CA VAL A 8 13.06 -17.72 5.41
C VAL A 8 12.70 -17.34 3.97
N LYS A 9 11.46 -17.60 3.56
CA LYS A 9 10.90 -17.09 2.30
C LYS A 9 10.85 -15.56 2.39
N GLY A 10 11.79 -14.91 1.70
CA GLY A 10 11.84 -13.46 1.57
C GLY A 10 10.53 -12.89 1.01
N LYS A 11 9.78 -12.19 1.87
CA LYS A 11 8.61 -11.39 1.47
C LYS A 11 9.08 -10.23 0.59
N ARG A 12 9.03 -10.40 -0.73
CA ARG A 12 9.28 -9.35 -1.73
C ARG A 12 8.34 -8.15 -1.51
N LYS A 13 8.93 -6.99 -1.18
CA LYS A 13 8.68 -5.59 -1.65
C LYS A 13 7.30 -5.19 -2.28
N ARG A 14 6.16 -5.80 -1.94
CA ARG A 14 4.82 -5.39 -2.44
C ARG A 14 4.20 -4.17 -1.72
N GLY A 15 4.87 -3.62 -0.70
CA GLY A 15 4.38 -2.47 0.07
C GLY A 15 4.43 -1.14 -0.70
N ASN A 16 5.55 -0.84 -1.36
CA ASN A 16 5.80 0.51 -1.91
C ASN A 16 4.88 0.91 -3.07
N VAL A 17 4.52 -0.03 -3.95
CA VAL A 17 3.67 0.29 -5.12
C VAL A 17 2.25 0.65 -4.70
N ARG A 18 1.75 0.09 -3.59
CA ARG A 18 0.41 0.38 -3.08
C ARG A 18 0.33 1.79 -2.49
N TYR A 19 1.28 2.14 -1.63
CA TYR A 19 1.34 3.47 -1.04
C TYR A 19 1.44 4.56 -2.11
N LEU A 20 2.27 4.33 -3.14
CA LEU A 20 2.39 5.26 -4.27
C LEU A 20 1.08 5.44 -5.04
N LYS A 21 0.29 4.36 -5.22
CA LYS A 21 -1.03 4.45 -5.87
C LYS A 21 -2.02 5.29 -5.04
N HIS A 22 -2.09 5.06 -3.74
CA HIS A 22 -2.96 5.83 -2.85
C HIS A 22 -2.59 7.31 -2.85
N PHE A 23 -1.29 7.61 -2.75
CA PHE A 23 -0.77 8.95 -2.87
C PHE A 23 -1.12 9.60 -4.21
N PHE A 24 -0.93 8.87 -5.32
CA PHE A 24 -1.23 9.39 -6.65
C PHE A 24 -2.72 9.68 -6.85
N VAL A 25 -3.61 8.83 -6.32
CA VAL A 25 -5.06 9.08 -6.35
C VAL A 25 -5.41 10.32 -5.54
N LEU A 26 -4.87 10.48 -4.33
CA LEU A 26 -5.08 11.69 -3.51
C LEU A 26 -4.59 12.95 -4.22
N PHE A 27 -3.39 12.88 -4.79
CA PHE A 27 -2.82 13.97 -5.57
C PHE A 27 -3.73 14.35 -6.74
N LEU A 28 -4.18 13.39 -7.54
CA LEU A 28 -5.09 13.67 -8.64
C LEU A 28 -6.42 14.24 -8.15
N THR A 29 -7.00 13.70 -7.07
CA THR A 29 -8.24 14.23 -6.50
C THR A 29 -8.08 15.69 -6.10
N ILE A 30 -6.99 16.05 -5.41
CA ILE A 30 -6.74 17.43 -4.99
C ILE A 30 -6.50 18.32 -6.20
N PHE A 31 -5.63 17.90 -7.11
CA PHE A 31 -5.32 18.64 -8.33
C PHE A 31 -6.59 18.93 -9.15
N PHE A 32 -7.38 17.89 -9.46
CA PHE A 32 -8.61 18.08 -10.21
C PHE A 32 -9.67 18.87 -9.44
N ALA A 33 -9.77 18.71 -8.11
CA ALA A 33 -10.69 19.52 -7.31
C ALA A 33 -10.33 21.02 -7.41
N ASN A 34 -9.05 21.36 -7.43
CA ASN A 34 -8.60 22.75 -7.56
C ASN A 34 -8.87 23.35 -8.96
N TYR A 35 -8.79 22.54 -10.01
CA TYR A 35 -8.96 23.01 -11.39
C TYR A 35 -10.39 22.91 -11.94
N LEU A 36 -11.20 21.96 -11.47
CA LEU A 36 -12.53 21.69 -12.02
C LEU A 36 -13.65 22.32 -11.21
N LEU A 37 -13.44 22.62 -9.92
CA LEU A 37 -14.51 23.12 -9.07
C LEU A 37 -14.69 24.64 -9.22
N PRO A 38 -15.94 25.11 -9.28
CA PRO A 38 -16.23 26.53 -9.35
C PRO A 38 -15.81 27.24 -8.04
N GLY A 39 -15.33 28.48 -8.16
CA GLY A 39 -14.91 29.30 -7.00
C GLY A 39 -13.47 29.07 -6.53
N VAL A 40 -12.70 28.29 -7.28
CA VAL A 40 -11.25 28.13 -7.11
C VAL A 40 -10.57 28.69 -8.35
N ASP A 41 -9.85 29.79 -8.19
CA ASP A 41 -9.16 30.48 -9.27
C ASP A 41 -7.65 30.25 -9.16
N ALA A 42 -7.03 29.78 -10.23
CA ALA A 42 -5.58 29.76 -10.31
C ALA A 42 -5.07 31.21 -10.42
N VAL A 43 -4.20 31.62 -9.50
CA VAL A 43 -3.71 33.01 -9.42
C VAL A 43 -2.95 33.35 -10.71
N SER A 44 -3.61 34.08 -11.62
CA SER A 44 -3.06 34.41 -12.93
C SER A 44 -2.99 35.92 -13.11
N ARG A 45 -1.78 36.48 -13.09
CA ARG A 45 -1.47 37.73 -13.80
C ARG A 45 -0.66 37.52 -15.09
N THR A 46 -0.24 36.29 -15.39
CA THR A 46 0.51 35.97 -16.61
C THR A 46 -0.08 34.71 -17.25
N LYS A 47 -0.30 34.73 -18.57
CA LYS A 47 -0.97 33.69 -19.40
C LYS A 47 -0.27 32.31 -19.44
N LEU A 48 0.63 32.00 -18.50
CA LEU A 48 1.27 30.71 -18.37
C LEU A 48 0.73 30.04 -17.10
N PRO A 49 0.30 28.77 -17.17
CA PRO A 49 -0.09 28.04 -15.97
C PRO A 49 1.14 28.03 -15.06
N PHE A 50 1.05 28.68 -13.90
CA PHE A 50 2.05 28.55 -12.84
C PHE A 50 1.94 27.13 -12.28
N ILE A 51 2.52 26.18 -13.03
CA ILE A 51 2.60 24.75 -12.71
C ILE A 51 3.33 24.54 -11.37
N GLY A 52 3.98 25.55 -10.79
CA GLY A 52 4.68 25.44 -9.52
C GLY A 52 3.77 25.42 -8.28
N GLY A 53 3.02 26.49 -8.04
CA GLY A 53 2.36 26.71 -6.73
C GLY A 53 1.23 25.73 -6.44
N ASP A 54 0.31 25.56 -7.40
CA ASP A 54 -0.81 24.63 -7.27
C ASP A 54 -0.33 23.18 -7.16
N LEU A 55 0.65 22.79 -7.98
CA LEU A 55 1.22 21.44 -7.94
C LEU A 55 1.89 21.15 -6.60
N LEU A 56 2.66 22.09 -6.06
CA LEU A 56 3.30 21.96 -4.75
C LEU A 56 2.25 21.86 -3.64
N PHE A 57 1.18 22.64 -3.72
CA PHE A 57 0.07 22.55 -2.78
C PHE A 57 -0.62 21.19 -2.86
N ALA A 58 -0.95 20.71 -4.07
CA ALA A 58 -1.61 19.43 -4.28
C ALA A 58 -0.75 18.25 -3.79
N ILE A 59 0.55 18.27 -4.08
CA ILE A 59 1.51 17.27 -3.58
C ILE A 59 1.58 17.32 -2.05
N GLY A 60 1.74 18.52 -1.48
CA GLY A 60 1.83 18.71 -0.03
C GLY A 60 0.59 18.20 0.68
N LEU A 61 -0.60 18.61 0.22
CA LEU A 61 -1.86 18.18 0.81
C LEU A 61 -2.13 16.69 0.62
N ALA A 62 -1.71 16.10 -0.50
CA ALA A 62 -1.78 14.66 -0.73
C ALA A 62 -0.89 13.88 0.26
N LEU A 63 0.33 14.37 0.52
CA LEU A 63 1.22 13.79 1.52
C LEU A 63 0.60 13.90 2.92
N LEU A 64 0.07 15.06 3.29
CA LEU A 64 -0.60 15.25 4.58
C LEU A 64 -1.77 14.26 4.74
N ASN A 65 -2.61 14.12 3.71
CA ASN A 65 -3.74 13.17 3.73
C ASN A 65 -3.29 11.70 3.79
N ALA A 66 -2.20 11.34 3.13
CA ALA A 66 -1.67 9.97 3.15
C ALA A 66 -1.15 9.57 4.54
N VAL A 67 -0.76 10.54 5.37
CA VAL A 67 -0.22 10.30 6.71
C VAL A 67 -1.31 10.33 7.81
N VAL A 68 -2.56 10.68 7.47
CA VAL A 68 -3.66 10.75 8.45
C VAL A 68 -3.89 9.41 9.14
N TYR A 69 -4.12 8.34 8.39
CA TYR A 69 -4.37 7.02 8.96
C TYR A 69 -3.20 6.49 9.82
N PRO A 70 -1.92 6.50 9.39
CA PRO A 70 -0.84 6.04 10.24
C PRO A 70 -0.68 6.89 11.52
N ILE A 71 -0.95 8.20 11.48
CA ILE A 71 -0.98 9.04 12.68
C ILE A 71 -2.14 8.64 13.61
N VAL A 72 -3.36 8.52 13.09
CA VAL A 72 -4.54 8.14 13.91
C VAL A 72 -4.32 6.78 14.57
N LYS A 73 -3.76 5.82 13.82
CA LYS A 73 -3.39 4.50 14.33
C LYS A 73 -2.30 4.54 15.41
N LEU A 74 -1.37 5.49 15.32
CA LEU A 74 -0.30 5.65 16.31
C LEU A 74 -0.82 6.24 17.62
N ILE A 75 -1.74 7.21 17.53
CA ILE A 75 -2.30 7.89 18.71
C ILE A 75 -3.29 6.97 19.43
N GLU A 76 -4.10 6.21 18.70
CA GLU A 76 -5.13 5.36 19.27
C GLU A 76 -5.14 3.96 18.65
N PRO A 77 -4.86 2.90 19.43
CA PRO A 77 -4.86 1.53 18.93
C PRO A 77 -6.28 1.06 18.54
N ASN A 78 -7.30 1.58 19.21
CA ASN A 78 -8.71 1.34 18.89
C ASN A 78 -9.19 2.37 17.85
N HIS A 79 -8.74 2.16 16.61
CA HIS A 79 -9.08 3.01 15.47
C HIS A 79 -10.60 3.03 15.23
N SER A 80 -11.22 4.20 15.39
CA SER A 80 -12.64 4.41 15.09
C SER A 80 -12.80 5.14 13.75
N LEU A 81 -13.75 4.67 12.93
CA LEU A 81 -14.03 5.23 11.60
C LEU A 81 -14.41 6.71 11.68
N SER A 82 -15.13 7.12 12.74
CA SER A 82 -15.52 8.50 12.99
C SER A 82 -14.33 9.42 13.21
N ARG A 83 -13.30 8.96 13.95
CA ARG A 83 -12.08 9.76 14.16
C ARG A 83 -11.25 9.91 12.90
N LEU A 84 -11.20 8.86 12.07
CA LEU A 84 -10.55 8.95 10.76
C LEU A 84 -11.26 9.97 9.86
N ALA A 85 -12.59 9.92 9.81
CA ALA A 85 -13.40 10.89 9.08
C ALA A 85 -13.19 12.32 9.61
N ALA A 86 -13.22 12.50 10.93
CA ALA A 86 -13.01 13.79 11.57
C ALA A 86 -11.60 14.34 11.30
N ALA A 87 -10.56 13.50 11.38
CA ALA A 87 -9.18 13.91 11.10
C ALA A 87 -9.00 14.34 9.65
N SER A 88 -9.51 13.57 8.69
CA SER A 88 -9.49 13.96 7.26
C SER A 88 -10.29 15.24 7.02
N PHE A 89 -11.46 15.38 7.65
CA PHE A 89 -12.30 16.57 7.49
C PHE A 89 -11.60 17.83 8.02
N VAL A 90 -11.14 17.79 9.29
CA VAL A 90 -10.46 18.93 9.93
C VAL A 90 -9.20 19.30 9.17
N LEU A 91 -8.37 18.32 8.79
CA LEU A 91 -7.14 18.55 8.03
C LEU A 91 -7.42 19.35 6.75
N ASN A 92 -8.34 18.88 5.92
CA ASN A 92 -8.59 19.49 4.62
C ASN A 92 -9.25 20.87 4.74
N PHE A 93 -10.23 21.04 5.65
CA PHE A 93 -10.86 22.34 5.89
C PHE A 93 -9.85 23.38 6.40
N VAL A 94 -8.95 22.98 7.30
CA VAL A 94 -7.88 23.85 7.81
C VAL A 94 -6.89 24.17 6.69
N SER A 95 -6.47 23.19 5.89
CA SER A 95 -5.54 23.42 4.78
C SER A 95 -6.10 24.43 3.77
N TYR A 96 -7.36 24.31 3.35
CA TYR A 96 -7.97 25.29 2.44
C TYR A 96 -8.25 26.63 3.11
N ALA A 97 -8.51 26.66 4.43
CA ALA A 97 -8.61 27.92 5.16
C ALA A 97 -7.26 28.65 5.15
N LEU A 98 -6.14 27.95 5.32
CA LEU A 98 -4.80 28.52 5.21
C LEU A 98 -4.51 29.05 3.80
N VAL A 99 -4.91 28.34 2.74
CA VAL A 99 -4.76 28.82 1.35
C VAL A 99 -5.52 30.12 1.10
N LYS A 100 -6.67 30.31 1.76
CA LYS A 100 -7.43 31.57 1.67
C LYS A 100 -6.63 32.76 2.21
N PHE A 101 -5.79 32.56 3.22
CA PHE A 101 -4.93 33.61 3.79
C PHE A 101 -3.58 33.74 3.07
N ILE A 102 -3.02 32.61 2.62
CA ILE A 102 -1.71 32.53 1.97
C ILE A 102 -1.93 31.92 0.58
N PRO A 103 -2.07 32.73 -0.48
CA PRO A 103 -2.32 32.22 -1.82
C PRO A 103 -1.06 31.53 -2.36
N VAL A 104 -0.99 30.21 -2.18
CA VAL A 104 0.10 29.37 -2.71
C VAL A 104 -0.33 28.81 -4.06
N GLY A 105 -0.25 29.65 -5.10
CA GLY A 105 -0.63 29.29 -6.48
C GLY A 105 -2.13 29.20 -6.76
N ILE A 106 -2.95 28.99 -5.73
CA ILE A 106 -4.41 28.88 -5.80
C ILE A 106 -5.03 29.98 -4.95
N GLN A 107 -6.10 30.58 -5.44
CA GLN A 107 -6.90 31.55 -4.70
C GLN A 107 -8.36 31.11 -4.68
N ILE A 108 -8.89 30.97 -3.48
CA ILE A 108 -10.31 30.67 -3.28
C ILE A 108 -11.07 31.98 -3.25
N SER A 109 -11.82 32.27 -4.31
CA SER A 109 -12.52 33.54 -4.50
C SER A 109 -13.87 33.58 -3.79
N THR A 110 -14.51 32.43 -3.59
CA THR A 110 -15.85 32.35 -2.99
C THR A 110 -15.91 31.41 -1.78
N VAL A 111 -16.84 31.68 -0.86
CA VAL A 111 -17.11 30.78 0.28
C VAL A 111 -17.66 29.44 -0.20
N GLU A 112 -18.44 29.44 -1.27
CA GLU A 112 -18.94 28.21 -1.89
C GLU A 112 -17.81 27.35 -2.44
N GLY A 113 -16.85 27.95 -3.16
CA GLY A 113 -15.66 27.25 -3.67
C GLY A 113 -14.85 26.61 -2.55
N TYR A 114 -14.66 27.34 -1.43
CA TYR A 114 -14.04 26.78 -0.23
C TYR A 114 -14.77 25.55 0.29
N LEU A 115 -16.10 25.59 0.41
CA LEU A 115 -16.88 24.47 0.93
C LEU A 115 -16.85 23.27 -0.02
N PHE A 116 -17.05 23.50 -1.32
CA PHE A 116 -17.03 22.43 -2.32
C PHE A 116 -15.69 21.73 -2.37
N VAL A 117 -14.58 22.48 -2.51
CA VAL A 117 -13.24 21.88 -2.60
C VAL A 117 -12.88 21.14 -1.31
N SER A 118 -13.19 21.72 -0.15
CA SER A 118 -12.90 21.09 1.14
C SER A 118 -13.69 19.80 1.34
N VAL A 119 -14.97 19.76 0.96
CA VAL A 119 -15.80 18.54 1.08
C VAL A 119 -15.33 17.46 0.11
N VAL A 120 -15.08 17.79 -1.16
CA VAL A 120 -14.62 16.82 -2.17
C VAL A 120 -13.28 16.20 -1.76
N VAL A 121 -12.33 17.04 -1.36
CA VAL A 121 -11.00 16.58 -0.95
C VAL A 121 -11.06 15.83 0.38
N SER A 122 -11.89 16.26 1.34
CA SER A 122 -12.13 15.50 2.57
C SER A 122 -12.70 14.12 2.30
N GLY A 123 -13.65 14.01 1.36
CA GLY A 123 -14.24 12.74 0.94
C GLY A 123 -13.21 11.82 0.30
N GLY A 124 -12.40 12.32 -0.63
CA GLY A 124 -11.31 11.56 -1.26
C GLY A 124 -10.23 11.14 -0.27
N GLY A 125 -9.85 12.06 0.63
CA GLY A 125 -8.95 11.83 1.75
C GLY A 125 -9.43 10.70 2.65
N PHE A 126 -10.66 10.83 3.15
CA PHE A 126 -11.30 9.83 3.99
C PHE A 126 -11.40 8.48 3.29
N LEU A 127 -11.89 8.43 2.04
CA LEU A 127 -12.05 7.17 1.30
C LEU A 127 -10.71 6.45 1.11
N THR A 128 -9.66 7.18 0.76
CA THR A 128 -8.32 6.61 0.58
C THR A 128 -7.80 6.03 1.90
N ASN A 129 -7.90 6.79 2.99
CA ASN A 129 -7.49 6.34 4.32
C ASN A 129 -8.34 5.16 4.83
N TYR A 130 -9.64 5.15 4.54
CA TYR A 130 -10.55 4.06 4.89
C TYR A 130 -10.19 2.76 4.15
N LEU A 131 -9.85 2.85 2.86
CA LEU A 131 -9.38 1.71 2.08
C LEU A 131 -8.07 1.16 2.65
N GLU A 132 -7.15 2.04 3.06
CA GLU A 132 -5.91 1.62 3.73
C GLU A 132 -6.17 0.90 5.05
N MET A 133 -7.08 1.43 5.87
CA MET A 133 -7.53 0.81 7.13
C MET A 133 -8.10 -0.60 6.90
N LYS A 134 -8.97 -0.76 5.90
CA LYS A 134 -9.55 -2.07 5.56
C LYS A 134 -8.49 -3.06 5.08
N GLN A 135 -7.52 -2.62 4.30
CA GLN A 135 -6.45 -3.48 3.79
C GLN A 135 -5.48 -3.93 4.88
N GLN A 136 -5.22 -3.11 5.90
CA GLN A 136 -4.37 -3.47 7.04
C GLN A 136 -5.09 -4.30 8.11
N SER A 137 -6.41 -4.46 8.00
CA SER A 137 -7.19 -5.32 8.90
C SER A 137 -6.83 -6.79 8.63
N PRO A 138 -6.58 -7.61 9.67
CA PRO A 138 -5.99 -8.96 9.54
C PRO A 138 -6.76 -9.92 8.61
N GLN A 139 -8.07 -9.69 8.37
CA GLN A 139 -8.90 -10.52 7.48
C GLN A 139 -8.47 -10.51 6.01
N ASN A 140 -7.77 -9.48 5.51
CA ASN A 140 -7.37 -9.39 4.10
C ASN A 140 -6.01 -10.04 3.78
N LEU A 141 -5.24 -10.44 4.80
CA LEU A 141 -3.95 -11.13 4.62
C LEU A 141 -4.10 -12.61 4.28
N ASP A 142 -5.25 -13.21 4.59
CA ASP A 142 -5.53 -14.63 4.35
C ASP A 142 -6.05 -14.90 2.93
N LEU A 143 -6.78 -13.95 2.35
CA LEU A 143 -7.30 -14.03 0.97
C LEU A 143 -6.21 -13.85 -0.10
N GLU A 144 -5.19 -13.01 0.13
CA GLU A 144 -4.08 -12.86 -0.82
C GLU A 144 -3.13 -14.08 -0.80
N GLN A 145 -3.16 -14.90 0.26
CA GLN A 145 -2.42 -16.18 0.33
C GLN A 145 -3.15 -17.35 -0.35
N ALA A 146 -4.48 -17.28 -0.47
CA ALA A 146 -5.28 -18.30 -1.13
C ALA A 146 -5.22 -18.24 -2.67
N ALA A 147 -4.80 -17.11 -3.26
CA ALA A 147 -4.77 -16.90 -4.71
C ALA A 147 -3.44 -17.31 -5.40
N VAL A 148 -2.51 -17.94 -4.68
CA VAL A 148 -1.36 -18.58 -5.32
C VAL A 148 -1.84 -19.92 -5.91
N PRO A 149 -1.85 -20.11 -7.24
CA PRO A 149 -2.13 -21.42 -7.79
C PRO A 149 -1.09 -22.39 -7.22
N ILE A 150 -1.55 -23.37 -6.46
CA ILE A 150 -0.75 -24.53 -6.08
C ILE A 150 -0.38 -25.21 -7.39
N ILE A 151 0.80 -24.89 -7.93
CA ILE A 151 1.45 -25.74 -8.91
C ILE A 151 1.65 -27.05 -8.16
N LYS A 152 0.81 -28.04 -8.46
CA LYS A 152 1.03 -29.42 -8.06
C LYS A 152 2.41 -29.79 -8.57
N GLN A 153 3.39 -29.90 -7.66
CA GLN A 153 4.61 -30.62 -7.97
C GLN A 153 4.19 -32.07 -8.23
N GLU A 154 4.06 -32.40 -9.51
CA GLU A 154 4.07 -33.78 -9.95
C GLU A 154 5.46 -34.33 -9.63
N SER A 155 5.52 -35.18 -8.62
CA SER A 155 6.72 -35.93 -8.24
C SER A 155 7.19 -36.73 -9.46
N PRO A 156 8.44 -36.59 -9.93
CA PRO A 156 8.96 -37.55 -10.89
C PRO A 156 9.09 -38.91 -10.20
N ASN A 157 8.34 -39.86 -10.75
CA ASN A 157 8.28 -41.27 -10.44
C ASN A 157 9.68 -41.88 -10.32
N CYS A 158 9.96 -42.57 -9.21
CA CYS A 158 11.15 -43.39 -9.06
C CYS A 158 11.01 -44.64 -9.93
N GLU A 159 11.77 -44.71 -11.02
CA GLU A 159 11.95 -45.96 -11.77
C GLU A 159 13.43 -46.38 -11.73
N ALA A 160 13.82 -47.00 -10.62
CA ALA A 160 15.08 -47.74 -10.53
C ALA A 160 14.78 -49.21 -10.91
N LYS A 161 15.10 -49.54 -12.16
CA LYS A 161 15.01 -50.89 -12.74
C LYS A 161 15.97 -51.85 -12.01
N PRO A 162 15.55 -53.08 -11.62
CA PRO A 162 16.47 -54.08 -11.10
C PRO A 162 17.09 -54.85 -12.27
N THR A 163 18.41 -54.80 -12.42
CA THR A 163 19.13 -55.71 -13.31
C THR A 163 19.77 -56.82 -12.46
N GLN A 164 19.14 -57.99 -12.44
CA GLN A 164 19.82 -59.24 -12.11
C GLN A 164 20.66 -59.68 -13.31
N THR A 165 21.86 -60.24 -13.09
CA THR A 165 22.34 -61.56 -13.62
C THR A 165 23.78 -61.85 -13.12
N LYS A 166 23.94 -62.96 -12.37
CA LYS A 166 25.03 -63.99 -12.24
C LYS A 166 26.42 -63.72 -12.90
N ALA A 167 27.58 -64.19 -12.42
CA ALA A 167 27.97 -65.29 -11.50
C ALA A 167 29.43 -65.15 -10.97
N ASP A 168 29.70 -65.78 -9.81
CA ASP A 168 30.89 -66.43 -9.17
C ASP A 168 32.26 -66.55 -9.90
N PRO A 169 33.36 -67.08 -9.26
CA PRO A 169 33.80 -67.13 -7.85
C PRO A 169 35.33 -66.88 -7.66
N SER A 170 35.77 -66.63 -6.42
CA SER A 170 37.13 -66.79 -5.81
C SER A 170 37.34 -65.65 -4.81
N GLY A 171 37.91 -65.78 -3.63
CA GLY A 171 38.62 -66.84 -2.93
C GLY A 171 39.11 -66.23 -1.61
N CYS A 172 39.65 -67.08 -0.73
CA CYS A 172 40.29 -66.78 0.58
C CYS A 172 39.31 -66.66 1.75
N PHE A 173 39.10 -67.74 2.52
CA PHE A 173 39.94 -68.17 3.67
C PHE A 173 40.15 -67.03 4.69
N GLY A 174 39.77 -67.15 5.97
CA GLY A 174 39.19 -68.28 6.68
C GLY A 174 39.09 -68.04 8.19
N ILE A 175 38.73 -69.13 8.86
CA ILE A 175 39.04 -69.56 10.24
C ILE A 175 38.32 -68.83 11.42
N ASN A 176 37.31 -69.53 11.95
CA ASN A 176 36.85 -69.60 13.37
C ASN A 176 38.01 -69.99 14.34
N PRO A 177 37.88 -70.15 15.69
CA PRO A 177 36.69 -70.39 16.56
C PRO A 177 36.64 -69.49 17.85
N GLU A 178 35.49 -69.35 18.54
CA GLU A 178 34.99 -70.08 19.76
C GLU A 178 35.97 -70.12 20.97
N PRO A 179 35.51 -70.34 22.23
CA PRO A 179 34.16 -70.68 22.72
C PRO A 179 33.40 -69.55 23.45
#